data_AF-A0A4Q6BTD3-F1
#
_entry.id   AF-A0A4Q6BTD3-F1
#
_cell.length_a   1.000
_cell.length_b   1.000
_cell.length_c   1.000
_cell.angle_alpha   90.00
_cell.angle_beta   90.00
_cell.angle_gamma   90.00
#
_symmetry.space_group_name_H-M   'P 1'
#
loop_
_entity.id
_entity.type
_entity.pdbx_description
1 polymer ?
#
loop_
_entity_poly.entity_id
_entity_poly.type
_entity_poly.pdbx_seq_one_letter_code
_entity_poly.pdbx_strand_id
1 'polypeptide(L)'
;DYDWSWPKEIDRGAVEGLFTPEFLESRKNVVLAGAQGLGKTMIARNLGHYAVMQGYTSLFTTAPALAMDLGAQDSKLAMQRRLKHYESRDFLITDEIGYLSFDCRAADFIFEIVNRRYEKSAICISTNLAFKEWNQVFPGAPCVTAMIDRLTHHAKIIKIAGDSHRIRETKSKREK
;
A
#
# COMPACT_ATOMS: atom_id res chain seq x y z
N ASP A 1 8.40 8.89 15.31
CA ASP A 1 7.14 9.65 15.30
C ASP A 1 6.96 10.43 14.01
N TYR A 2 5.71 10.57 13.56
CA TYR A 2 5.34 11.35 12.37
C TYR A 2 5.13 12.83 12.77
N ASP A 3 5.74 13.76 12.05
CA ASP A 3 5.55 15.20 12.30
C ASP A 3 4.26 15.70 11.63
N TRP A 4 3.21 15.89 12.44
CA TRP A 4 1.90 16.36 12.00
C TRP A 4 1.88 17.80 11.51
N SER A 5 2.89 18.62 11.85
CA SER A 5 2.97 20.00 11.41
C SER A 5 3.46 20.16 9.96
N TRP A 6 3.91 19.05 9.36
CA TRP A 6 4.57 19.04 8.06
C TRP A 6 3.65 19.03 6.85
N PRO A 7 2.72 18.05 6.68
CA PRO A 7 1.82 18.05 5.55
C PRO A 7 0.92 19.30 5.59
N LYS A 8 0.70 19.90 4.42
CA LYS A 8 -0.26 21.01 4.25
C LYS A 8 -1.68 20.51 4.51
N GLU A 9 -1.94 19.26 4.16
CA GLU A 9 -3.23 18.61 4.34
C GLU A 9 -3.01 17.15 4.76
N ILE A 10 -3.54 16.78 5.93
CA ILE A 10 -3.69 15.41 6.40
C ILE A 10 -4.83 15.37 7.42
N ASP A 11 -5.69 14.36 7.33
CA ASP A 11 -6.67 14.10 8.38
C ASP A 11 -6.00 13.29 9.50
N ARG A 12 -5.57 13.98 10.55
CA ARG A 12 -4.93 13.35 11.72
C ARG A 12 -5.85 12.35 12.41
N GLY A 13 -7.13 12.67 12.56
CA GLY A 13 -8.10 11.78 13.19
C GLY A 13 -8.31 10.50 12.40
N ALA A 14 -8.35 10.60 11.06
CA ALA A 14 -8.42 9.43 10.19
C ALA A 14 -7.17 8.55 10.29
N VAL A 15 -5.97 9.14 10.38
CA VAL A 15 -4.72 8.36 10.55
C VAL A 15 -4.66 7.73 11.93
N GLU A 16 -4.92 8.49 13.01
CA GLU A 16 -4.92 7.96 14.38
C GLU A 16 -5.97 6.87 14.56
N GLY A 17 -7.13 6.99 13.92
CA GLY A 17 -8.17 5.96 13.90
C GLY A 17 -7.77 4.65 13.20
N LEU A 18 -6.63 4.59 12.50
CA LEU A 18 -6.06 3.32 12.02
C LEU A 18 -5.34 2.55 13.13
N PHE A 19 -4.90 3.23 14.18
CA PHE A 19 -4.12 2.66 15.28
C PHE A 19 -5.02 2.23 16.44
N THR A 20 -6.10 1.51 16.12
CA THR A 20 -7.01 0.94 17.11
C THR A 20 -7.23 -0.55 16.86
N PRO A 21 -7.51 -1.35 17.90
CA PRO A 21 -7.84 -2.76 17.74
C PRO A 21 -9.08 -2.97 16.85
N GLU A 22 -10.09 -2.12 16.97
CA GLU A 22 -11.34 -2.18 16.19
C GLU A 22 -11.06 -2.01 14.69
N PHE A 23 -10.09 -1.17 14.33
CA PHE A 23 -9.70 -1.02 12.93
C PHE A 23 -9.06 -2.31 12.40
N LEU A 24 -8.13 -2.91 13.15
CA LEU A 24 -7.48 -4.16 12.76
C LEU A 24 -8.50 -5.31 12.62
N GLU A 25 -9.46 -5.39 13.54
CA GLU A 25 -10.56 -6.36 13.50
C GLU A 25 -11.51 -6.14 12.30
N SER A 26 -11.71 -4.89 11.89
CA SER A 26 -12.59 -4.56 10.77
C SER A 26 -12.08 -5.05 9.40
N ARG A 27 -10.80 -5.41 9.31
CA ARG A 27 -10.12 -5.88 8.08
C ARG A 27 -10.29 -4.98 6.86
N LYS A 28 -10.53 -3.68 7.07
CA LYS A 28 -10.68 -2.68 6.01
C LYS A 28 -9.34 -2.39 5.36
N ASN A 29 -9.37 -2.14 4.05
CA ASN A 29 -8.19 -1.69 3.33
C ASN A 29 -7.78 -0.29 3.77
N VAL A 30 -6.51 0.05 3.60
CA VAL A 30 -5.99 1.40 3.78
C VAL A 30 -5.34 1.83 2.48
N VAL A 31 -5.66 3.04 2.02
CA VAL A 31 -4.96 3.64 0.88
C VAL A 31 -4.37 4.98 1.33
N LEU A 32 -3.05 5.05 1.35
CA LEU A 32 -2.29 6.26 1.57
C LEU A 32 -1.96 6.86 0.21
N ALA A 33 -2.54 8.00 -0.13
CA ALA A 33 -2.36 8.67 -1.41
C ALA A 33 -1.75 10.05 -1.22
N GLY A 34 -0.74 10.40 -2.01
CA GLY A 34 -0.09 11.72 -1.91
C GLY A 34 1.27 11.78 -2.57
N ALA A 35 1.79 12.99 -2.79
CA ALA A 35 3.11 13.19 -3.40
C ALA A 35 4.25 12.49 -2.61
N GLN A 36 5.42 12.37 -3.25
CA GLN A 36 6.58 11.75 -2.63
C GLN A 36 7.05 12.51 -1.37
N GLY A 37 7.64 11.79 -0.42
CA GLY A 37 8.24 12.40 0.76
C GLY A 37 7.26 12.94 1.81
N LEU A 38 5.98 12.60 1.73
CA LEU A 38 4.96 12.97 2.72
C LEU A 38 4.74 11.94 3.85
N GLY A 39 5.61 10.93 3.92
CA GLY A 39 5.61 9.91 4.97
C GLY A 39 4.56 8.80 4.84
N LYS A 40 3.98 8.58 3.66
CA LYS A 40 3.10 7.43 3.36
C LYS A 40 3.70 6.09 3.80
N THR A 41 4.92 5.78 3.34
CA THR A 41 5.65 4.57 3.73
C THR A 41 5.87 4.47 5.24
N MET A 42 6.13 5.61 5.91
CA MET A 42 6.32 5.65 7.36
C MET A 42 5.03 5.30 8.10
N ILE A 43 3.91 5.91 7.73
CA ILE A 43 2.59 5.60 8.30
C ILE A 43 2.25 4.13 8.07
N ALA A 44 2.43 3.62 6.85
CA ALA A 44 2.15 2.22 6.53
C ALA A 44 3.00 1.24 7.37
N ARG A 45 4.30 1.50 7.52
CA ARG A 45 5.19 0.69 8.36
C ARG A 45 4.83 0.76 9.83
N ASN A 46 4.51 1.95 10.34
CA ASN A 46 4.07 2.12 11.72
C ASN A 46 2.78 1.35 11.98
N LEU A 47 1.84 1.36 11.04
CA LEU A 47 0.60 0.59 11.13
C LEU A 47 0.88 -0.92 11.15
N GLY A 48 1.78 -1.41 10.30
CA GLY A 48 2.22 -2.82 10.33
C GLY A 48 2.91 -3.18 11.64
N HIS A 49 3.76 -2.30 12.18
CA HIS A 49 4.40 -2.48 13.47
C HIS A 49 3.37 -2.55 14.60
N TYR A 50 2.41 -1.62 14.61
CA TYR A 50 1.30 -1.62 15.55
C TYR A 50 0.50 -2.92 15.48
N ALA A 51 0.15 -3.39 14.28
CA ALA A 51 -0.54 -4.67 14.10
C ALA A 51 0.23 -5.86 14.72
N VAL A 52 1.55 -5.91 14.53
CA VAL A 52 2.40 -6.93 15.16
C VAL A 52 2.40 -6.82 16.69
N MET A 53 2.45 -5.60 17.24
CA MET A 53 2.35 -5.39 18.68
C MET A 53 1.00 -5.85 19.25
N GLN A 54 -0.06 -5.81 18.45
CA GLN A 54 -1.39 -6.32 18.82
C GLN A 54 -1.55 -7.83 18.55
N GLY A 55 -0.48 -8.54 18.13
CA GLY A 55 -0.49 -9.99 17.90
C GLY A 55 -0.90 -10.44 16.50
N TYR A 56 -1.08 -9.52 15.55
CA TYR A 56 -1.41 -9.85 14.16
C TYR A 56 -0.15 -10.10 13.32
N THR A 57 -0.28 -10.93 12.30
CA THR A 57 0.78 -11.13 11.32
C THR A 57 0.77 -10.01 10.27
N SER A 58 1.89 -9.31 10.12
CA SER A 58 2.06 -8.27 9.09
C SER A 58 3.22 -8.60 8.15
N LEU A 59 3.07 -8.19 6.87
CA LEU A 59 4.11 -8.30 5.85
C LEU A 59 4.21 -6.98 5.08
N PHE A 60 5.42 -6.47 4.93
CA PHE A 60 5.72 -5.30 4.10
C PHE A 60 6.45 -5.73 2.82
N THR A 61 6.00 -5.22 1.68
CA THR A 61 6.68 -5.35 0.38
C THR A 61 6.39 -4.13 -0.49
N THR A 62 7.15 -3.94 -1.58
CA THR A 62 6.79 -2.97 -2.62
C THR A 62 6.04 -3.67 -3.74
N ALA A 63 5.19 -2.96 -4.48
CA ALA A 63 4.47 -3.52 -5.62
C ALA A 63 5.43 -4.11 -6.69
N PRO A 64 6.55 -3.45 -7.04
CA PRO A 64 7.57 -4.05 -7.91
C PRO A 64 8.18 -5.34 -7.37
N ALA A 65 8.53 -5.38 -6.09
CA ALA A 65 9.10 -6.59 -5.47
C ALA A 65 8.09 -7.74 -5.45
N LEU A 66 6.83 -7.46 -5.13
CA LEU A 66 5.75 -8.44 -5.15
C LEU A 66 5.54 -9.00 -6.56
N ALA A 67 5.48 -8.13 -7.57
CA ALA A 67 5.30 -8.54 -8.96
C ALA A 67 6.48 -9.40 -9.46
N MET A 68 7.71 -8.99 -9.14
CA MET A 68 8.93 -9.73 -9.50
C MET A 68 8.97 -11.10 -8.82
N ASP A 69 8.63 -11.16 -7.53
CA ASP A 69 8.62 -12.41 -6.76
C ASP A 69 7.57 -13.40 -7.27
N LEU A 70 6.37 -12.94 -7.64
CA LEU A 70 5.37 -13.80 -8.28
C LEU A 70 5.77 -14.16 -9.72
N GLY A 71 6.39 -13.24 -10.47
CA GLY A 71 6.89 -13.47 -11.82
C GLY A 71 8.00 -14.52 -11.92
N ALA A 72 8.80 -14.67 -10.86
CA ALA A 72 9.90 -15.63 -10.78
C ALA A 72 9.46 -17.07 -10.46
N GLN A 73 8.15 -17.34 -10.29
CA GLN A 73 7.68 -18.67 -9.95
C GLN A 73 7.57 -19.57 -11.19
N ASP A 74 8.41 -20.61 -11.26
CA ASP A 74 8.56 -21.47 -12.44
C ASP A 74 7.50 -22.59 -12.56
N SER A 75 6.64 -22.76 -11.56
CA SER A 75 5.57 -23.76 -11.60
C SER A 75 4.28 -23.26 -11.00
N LYS A 76 3.16 -23.86 -11.42
CA LYS A 76 1.83 -23.57 -10.85
C LYS A 76 1.79 -23.82 -9.34
N LEU A 77 2.44 -24.88 -8.86
CA LEU A 77 2.48 -25.19 -7.44
C LEU A 77 3.30 -24.16 -6.64
N ALA A 78 4.44 -23.74 -7.16
CA ALA A 78 5.26 -22.68 -6.55
C ALA A 78 4.49 -21.35 -6.49
N MET A 79 3.83 -20.98 -7.59
CA MET A 79 2.96 -19.80 -7.66
C MET A 79 1.85 -19.85 -6.61
N GLN A 80 1.11 -20.96 -6.51
CA GLN A 80 0.04 -21.10 -5.52
C GLN A 80 0.55 -20.99 -4.08
N ARG A 81 1.70 -21.60 -3.77
CA ARG A 81 2.33 -21.48 -2.45
C ARG A 81 2.72 -20.03 -2.16
N ARG A 82 3.25 -19.32 -3.15
CA ARG A 82 3.67 -17.93 -2.99
C ARG A 82 2.49 -16.97 -2.86
N LEU A 83 1.43 -17.14 -3.63
CA LEU A 83 0.17 -16.41 -3.44
C LEU A 83 -0.40 -16.65 -2.04
N LYS A 84 -0.40 -17.90 -1.55
CA LYS A 84 -0.86 -18.23 -0.19
C LYS A 84 -0.01 -17.54 0.89
N HIS A 85 1.29 -17.36 0.67
CA HIS A 85 2.15 -16.63 1.59
C HIS A 85 1.67 -15.19 1.79
N TYR A 86 1.34 -14.48 0.71
CA TYR A 86 0.78 -13.12 0.76
C TYR A 86 -0.67 -13.07 1.25
N GLU A 87 -1.49 -14.07 0.92
CA GLU A 87 -2.88 -14.17 1.37
C GLU A 87 -2.99 -14.42 2.88
N SER A 88 -2.11 -15.26 3.44
CA SER A 88 -2.17 -15.73 4.83
C SER A 88 -1.91 -14.66 5.91
N ARG A 89 -1.46 -13.47 5.53
CA ARG A 89 -1.12 -12.40 6.49
C ARG A 89 -2.37 -11.64 6.89
N ASP A 90 -2.50 -11.29 8.16
CA ASP A 90 -3.61 -10.45 8.61
C ASP A 90 -3.53 -9.06 7.97
N PHE A 91 -2.31 -8.51 7.89
CA PHE A 91 -2.05 -7.18 7.34
C PHE A 91 -0.94 -7.20 6.27
N LEU A 92 -1.31 -7.05 5.00
CA LEU A 92 -0.36 -6.93 3.89
C LEU A 92 -0.17 -5.45 3.52
N ILE A 93 1.06 -4.97 3.58
CA ILE A 93 1.44 -3.62 3.14
C ILE A 93 2.16 -3.72 1.81
N THR A 94 1.60 -3.06 0.79
CA THR A 94 2.17 -2.95 -0.56
C THR A 94 2.47 -1.47 -0.85
N ASP A 95 3.75 -1.12 -0.78
CA ASP A 95 4.22 0.24 -1.02
C ASP A 95 4.52 0.51 -2.49
N GLU A 96 4.59 1.79 -2.86
CA GLU A 96 5.07 2.29 -4.15
C GLU A 96 4.24 1.86 -5.38
N ILE A 97 2.92 1.72 -5.23
CA ILE A 97 2.05 1.55 -6.41
C ILE A 97 2.03 2.86 -7.21
N GLY A 98 2.48 2.80 -8.47
CA GLY A 98 2.48 3.94 -9.38
C GLY A 98 3.85 4.57 -9.67
N TYR A 99 4.94 4.00 -9.15
CA TYR A 99 6.29 4.47 -9.47
C TYR A 99 6.86 3.86 -10.76
N LEU A 100 6.53 2.59 -11.03
CA LEU A 100 6.91 1.89 -12.25
C LEU A 100 5.64 1.51 -13.02
N SER A 101 5.73 1.50 -14.35
CA SER A 101 4.73 0.83 -15.18
C SER A 101 4.88 -0.67 -15.06
N PHE A 102 3.75 -1.36 -14.96
CA PHE A 102 3.66 -2.81 -14.89
C PHE A 102 3.12 -3.34 -16.21
N ASP A 103 3.64 -4.48 -16.66
CA ASP A 103 3.02 -5.21 -17.75
C ASP A 103 1.70 -5.85 -17.31
N CYS A 104 0.91 -6.37 -18.26
CA CYS A 104 -0.38 -6.98 -17.95
C CYS A 104 -0.23 -8.16 -16.98
N ARG A 105 0.88 -8.92 -17.06
CA ARG A 105 1.12 -10.08 -16.21
C ARG A 105 1.36 -9.68 -14.75
N ALA A 106 2.14 -8.63 -14.52
CA ALA A 106 2.34 -8.07 -13.19
C ALA A 106 1.05 -7.45 -12.63
N ALA A 107 0.25 -6.80 -13.50
CA ALA A 107 -1.08 -6.30 -13.11
C ALA A 107 -1.98 -7.46 -12.63
N ASP A 108 -2.00 -8.58 -13.35
CA ASP A 108 -2.76 -9.77 -12.98
C ASP A 108 -2.30 -10.38 -11.65
N PHE A 109 -1.00 -10.37 -11.36
CA PHE A 109 -0.48 -10.82 -10.07
C PHE A 109 -0.95 -9.96 -8.90
N ILE A 110 -0.88 -8.63 -9.05
CA ILE A 110 -1.35 -7.71 -8.01
C ILE A 110 -2.87 -7.85 -7.86
N PHE A 111 -3.61 -7.96 -8.96
CA PHE A 111 -5.04 -8.20 -8.95
C PHE A 111 -5.41 -9.49 -8.22
N GLU A 112 -4.69 -10.59 -8.45
CA GLU A 112 -4.94 -11.87 -7.79
C GLU A 112 -4.75 -11.77 -6.27
N ILE A 113 -3.76 -11.01 -5.80
CA ILE A 113 -3.58 -10.72 -4.36
C ILE A 113 -4.75 -9.91 -3.81
N VAL A 114 -5.15 -8.84 -4.51
CA VAL A 114 -6.30 -8.02 -4.11
C VAL A 114 -7.57 -8.88 -4.03
N ASN A 115 -7.82 -9.71 -5.04
CA ASN A 115 -9.00 -10.55 -5.14
C ASN A 115 -9.04 -11.63 -4.05
N ARG A 116 -7.90 -12.27 -3.73
CA ARG A 116 -7.83 -13.27 -2.66
C ARG A 116 -8.10 -12.71 -1.27
N ARG A 117 -7.68 -11.47 -1.04
CA ARG A 117 -7.78 -10.78 0.26
C ARG A 117 -9.07 -9.99 0.41
N TYR A 118 -9.74 -9.66 -0.69
CA TYR A 118 -11.03 -8.97 -0.71
C TYR A 118 -12.04 -9.64 0.25
N GLU A 119 -12.63 -8.84 1.14
CA GLU A 119 -13.54 -9.27 2.22
C GLU A 119 -12.99 -10.33 3.21
N LYS A 120 -11.69 -10.66 3.14
CA LYS A 120 -11.05 -11.65 4.02
C LYS A 120 -9.98 -11.07 4.92
N SER A 121 -9.19 -10.11 4.45
CA SER A 121 -8.03 -9.56 5.18
C SER A 121 -7.63 -8.21 4.62
N ALA A 122 -7.05 -7.34 5.46
CA ALA A 122 -6.75 -5.95 5.06
C ALA A 122 -5.52 -5.85 4.17
N ILE A 123 -5.56 -4.95 3.19
CA ILE A 123 -4.38 -4.49 2.44
C ILE A 123 -4.16 -3.01 2.73
N CYS A 124 -2.94 -2.63 3.07
CA CYS A 124 -2.49 -1.25 3.08
C CYS A 124 -1.68 -0.96 1.82
N ILE A 125 -2.08 0.05 1.05
CA ILE A 125 -1.39 0.49 -0.15
C ILE A 125 -0.90 1.92 0.04
N SER A 126 0.28 2.18 -0.50
CA SER A 126 0.82 3.52 -0.64
C SER A 126 1.02 3.84 -2.13
N THR A 127 0.51 4.99 -2.56
CA THR A 127 0.58 5.45 -3.96
C THR A 127 0.82 6.95 -4.06
N ASN A 128 1.56 7.36 -5.09
CA ASN A 128 1.76 8.76 -5.46
C ASN A 128 0.76 9.27 -6.51
N LEU A 129 -0.13 8.40 -7.00
CA LEU A 129 -1.05 8.70 -8.10
C LEU A 129 -2.50 8.64 -7.64
N ALA A 130 -3.35 9.44 -8.27
CA ALA A 130 -4.78 9.29 -8.11
C ALA A 130 -5.26 8.01 -8.81
N PHE A 131 -6.33 7.37 -8.32
CA PHE A 131 -6.86 6.14 -8.94
C PHE A 131 -7.18 6.27 -10.43
N LYS A 132 -7.62 7.45 -10.87
CA LYS A 132 -7.86 7.75 -12.29
C LYS A 132 -6.61 7.62 -13.18
N GLU A 133 -5.42 7.70 -12.58
CA GLU A 133 -4.12 7.64 -13.25
C GLU A 133 -3.53 6.22 -13.25
N TRP A 134 -4.16 5.25 -12.56
CA TRP A 134 -3.67 3.88 -12.50
C TRP A 134 -3.69 3.17 -13.86
N ASN A 135 -4.48 3.64 -14.82
CA ASN A 135 -4.40 3.16 -16.21
C ASN A 135 -3.04 3.45 -16.87
N GLN A 136 -2.31 4.46 -16.39
CA GLN A 136 -0.94 4.75 -16.86
C GLN A 136 0.09 3.81 -16.22
N VAL A 137 -0.21 3.35 -14.99
CA VAL A 137 0.61 2.39 -14.24
C VAL A 137 0.46 0.98 -14.80
N PHE A 138 -0.74 0.64 -15.23
CA PHE A 138 -1.11 -0.68 -15.75
C PHE A 138 -1.69 -0.56 -17.18
N PRO A 139 -0.88 -0.13 -18.15
CA PRO A 139 -1.38 0.12 -19.51
C PRO A 139 -1.89 -1.17 -20.16
N GLY A 140 -3.13 -1.14 -20.66
CA GLY A 140 -3.74 -2.26 -21.38
C GLY A 140 -4.16 -3.45 -20.51
N ALA A 141 -4.04 -3.36 -19.17
CA ALA A 141 -4.46 -4.41 -18.25
C ALA A 141 -5.99 -4.32 -17.98
N PRO A 142 -6.79 -5.33 -18.37
CA PRO A 142 -8.24 -5.28 -18.20
C PRO A 142 -8.69 -5.31 -16.72
N CYS A 143 -7.85 -5.83 -15.84
CA CYS A 143 -8.16 -6.04 -14.43
C CYS A 143 -8.09 -4.77 -13.57
N VAL A 144 -7.59 -3.65 -14.09
CA VAL A 144 -7.28 -2.43 -13.31
C VAL A 144 -8.52 -1.82 -12.67
N THR A 145 -9.59 -1.63 -13.44
CA THR A 145 -10.86 -1.10 -12.92
C THR A 145 -11.41 -1.98 -11.80
N ALA A 146 -11.37 -3.30 -12.00
CA ALA A 146 -11.86 -4.28 -11.04
C ALA A 146 -10.95 -4.40 -9.80
N MET A 147 -9.66 -4.11 -9.94
CA MET A 147 -8.71 -4.01 -8.84
C MET A 147 -8.98 -2.77 -7.98
N ILE A 148 -9.15 -1.61 -8.60
CA ILE A 148 -9.45 -0.34 -7.91
C ILE A 148 -10.78 -0.44 -7.17
N ASP A 149 -11.80 -1.00 -7.82
CA ASP A 149 -13.13 -1.21 -7.22
C ASP A 149 -13.04 -2.02 -5.91
N ARG A 150 -12.45 -3.22 -5.96
CA ARG A 150 -12.24 -4.06 -4.78
C ARG A 150 -11.37 -3.42 -3.70
N LEU A 151 -10.33 -2.69 -4.10
CA LEU A 151 -9.47 -1.98 -3.17
C LEU A 151 -10.22 -0.89 -2.42
N THR A 152 -11.09 -0.14 -3.11
CA THR A 152 -11.74 1.06 -2.59
C THR A 152 -13.08 0.80 -1.90
N HIS A 153 -13.77 -0.30 -2.21
CA HIS A 153 -15.11 -0.61 -1.68
C HIS A 153 -15.16 -0.58 -0.14
N HIS A 154 -14.17 -1.17 0.53
CA HIS A 154 -14.04 -1.16 1.99
C HIS A 154 -12.70 -0.58 2.44
N ALA A 155 -12.38 0.63 1.98
CA ALA A 155 -11.14 1.32 2.31
C ALA A 155 -11.30 2.55 3.20
N LYS A 156 -10.29 2.78 4.03
CA LYS A 156 -9.93 4.10 4.54
C LYS A 156 -8.91 4.74 3.60
N ILE A 157 -9.35 5.75 2.86
CA ILE A 157 -8.50 6.51 1.94
C ILE A 157 -8.00 7.76 2.67
N ILE A 158 -6.70 7.84 2.88
CA ILE A 158 -6.03 8.98 3.52
C ILE A 158 -5.23 9.70 2.46
N LYS A 159 -5.65 10.92 2.17
CA LYS A 159 -4.93 11.83 1.27
C LYS A 159 -3.95 12.66 2.09
N ILE A 160 -2.72 12.76 1.60
CA ILE A 160 -1.68 13.59 2.18
C ILE A 160 -1.18 14.56 1.11
N ALA A 161 -1.27 15.85 1.38
CA ALA A 161 -0.74 16.89 0.51
C ALA A 161 0.27 17.76 1.26
N GLY A 162 1.29 18.24 0.56
CA GLY A 162 2.37 19.01 1.15
C GLY A 162 3.65 18.97 0.34
N ASP A 163 4.70 19.55 0.89
CA ASP A 163 6.04 19.52 0.31
C ASP A 163 6.83 18.31 0.84
N SER A 164 7.82 17.83 0.08
CA SER A 164 8.56 16.61 0.44
C SER A 164 9.50 16.80 1.62
N HIS A 165 9.36 15.96 2.65
CA HIS A 165 10.24 15.92 3.82
C HIS A 165 11.70 15.63 3.43
N ARG A 166 11.91 14.77 2.43
CA ARG A 166 13.25 14.35 1.96
C ARG A 166 14.06 15.53 1.38
N ILE A 167 13.39 16.48 0.72
CA ILE A 167 14.04 17.66 0.14
C ILE A 167 14.54 18.60 1.24
N ARG A 168 13.79 18.74 2.35
CA ARG A 168 14.17 19.59 3.47
C ARG A 168 15.38 19.05 4.25
N GLU A 169 15.42 17.75 4.53
CA GLU A 169 16.61 17.13 5.17
C GLU A 169 17.88 17.35 4.34
N THR A 170 17.74 17.35 3.02
CA THR A 170 18.88 17.59 2.11
C THR A 170 19.31 19.05 2.11
N LYS A 171 18.38 20.01 2.22
CA LYS A 171 18.69 21.45 2.34
C LYS A 171 19.31 21.79 3.70
N SER A 172 18.76 21.28 4.80
CA SER A 172 19.29 21.56 6.15
C SER A 172 20.67 20.96 6.41
N LYS A 173 21.03 19.89 5.70
CA LYS A 173 22.40 19.32 5.70
C LYS A 173 23.40 20.06 4.82
N ARG A 174 22.93 20.85 3.84
CA ARG A 174 23.80 21.67 2.96
C ARG A 174 24.08 23.06 3.50
N GLU A 175 23.23 23.55 4.41
CA GLU A 175 23.34 24.86 5.06
C GLU A 175 24.11 24.80 6.40
N LYS A 176 24.60 23.61 6.79
CA LYS A 176 25.53 23.39 7.90
C LYS A 176 26.90 22.99 7.35
#